data_AF-A0A016UIS0-F1
#
_entry.id   AF-A0A016UIS0-F1
#
_cell.length_a   1.000
_cell.length_b   1.000
_cell.length_c   1.000
_cell.angle_alpha   90.00
_cell.angle_beta   90.00
_cell.angle_gamma   90.00
#
_symmetry.space_group_name_H-M   'P 1'
#
loop_
_entity.id
_entity.type
_entity.pdbx_description
1 polymer ?
#
loop_
_entity_poly.entity_id
_entity_poly.type
_entity_poly.pdbx_seq_one_letter_code
_entity_poly.pdbx_strand_id
1 'polypeptide(L)' 'MGNGIAPLLAIIFMDHIEGITLTSDILLYKRYVDDAFAIGVSKNERTLERLNAVDDNIFFTRRNLMKKVFFLF' A
#
# COMPACT_ATOMS: atom_id res chain seq x y z
N MET A 1 -2.28 5.71 19.31
CA MET A 1 -0.95 5.33 19.85
C MET A 1 -1.10 5.06 21.33
N GLY A 2 -0.89 3.82 21.80
CA GLY A 2 -1.07 3.47 23.23
C GLY A 2 -1.45 2.02 23.55
N ASN A 3 -1.68 1.16 22.54
CA ASN A 3 -1.96 -0.26 22.74
C ASN A 3 -0.81 -1.10 22.17
N GLY A 4 -0.24 -2.01 22.97
CA GLY A 4 0.92 -2.83 22.59
C GLY A 4 0.65 -3.82 21.45
N ILE A 5 -0.61 -4.09 21.14
CA ILE A 5 -1.04 -5.00 20.06
C ILE A 5 -1.14 -4.26 18.71
N ALA A 6 -1.22 -2.93 18.71
CA ALA A 6 -1.40 -2.15 17.49
C ALA A 6 -0.35 -2.41 16.39
N PRO A 7 0.97 -2.52 16.71
CA PRO A 7 1.96 -2.86 15.68
C PRO A 7 1.75 -4.24 15.07
N LEU A 8 1.30 -5.22 15.87
CA LEU A 8 1.04 -6.58 15.39
C LEU A 8 -0.16 -6.61 14.44
N LEU A 9 -1.23 -5.88 14.79
CA LEU A 9 -2.41 -5.73 13.93
C LEU A 9 -2.06 -5.04 12.61
N ALA A 10 -1.24 -3.99 12.65
CA ALA A 10 -0.75 -3.32 11.45
C ALA A 10 0.04 -4.28 10.55
N ILE A 11 0.92 -5.12 11.11
CA ILE A 11 1.68 -6.11 10.34
C ILE A 11 0.74 -7.10 9.62
N ILE A 12 -0.22 -7.69 10.35
CA ILE A 12 -1.18 -8.67 9.80
C ILE A 12 -2.05 -8.04 8.72
N PHE A 13 -2.53 -6.82 8.98
CA PHE A 13 -3.37 -6.11 8.04
C PHE A 13 -2.62 -5.77 6.75
N MET A 14 -1.39 -5.26 6.87
CA MET A 14 -0.55 -4.94 5.73
C MET A 14 -0.17 -6.20 4.93
N ASP A 15 0.04 -7.34 5.58
CA ASP A 15 0.28 -8.63 4.91
C ASP A 15 -0.92 -9.06 4.04
N HIS A 16 -2.13 -8.86 4.54
CA HIS A 16 -3.36 -9.11 3.79
C HIS A 16 -3.47 -8.23 2.54
N ILE A 17 -3.19 -6.92 2.69
CA ILE A 17 -3.21 -5.98 1.57
C ILE A 17 -2.13 -6.33 0.53
N GLU A 18 -0.92 -6.67 0.98
CA GLU A 18 0.16 -7.12 0.11
C GLU A 18 -0.28 -8.30 -0.76
N GLY A 19 -0.90 -9.32 -0.17
CA GLY A 19 -1.38 -10.50 -0.90
C GLY A 19 -2.41 -10.18 -1.99
N ILE A 20 -3.21 -9.12 -1.82
CA ILE A 20 -4.22 -8.70 -2.80
C ILE A 20 -3.61 -7.84 -3.92
N THR A 21 -2.54 -7.09 -3.60
CA THR A 21 -2.16 -5.91 -4.39
C THR A 21 -0.79 -6.02 -5.05
N LEU A 22 0.09 -6.88 -4.53
CA LEU A 22 1.40 -7.15 -5.12
C LEU A 22 1.27 -7.99 -6.39
N THR A 23 1.00 -7.33 -7.51
CA THR A 23 1.03 -7.93 -8.84
C THR A 23 2.39 -7.72 -9.52
N SER A 24 2.65 -8.45 -10.61
CA SER A 24 3.88 -8.34 -11.41
C SER A 24 4.18 -6.94 -11.97
N ASP A 25 3.25 -6.00 -11.85
CA ASP A 25 3.40 -4.61 -12.30
C ASP A 25 4.16 -3.73 -11.30
N ILE A 26 4.46 -4.24 -10.10
CA ILE A 26 5.24 -3.54 -9.08
C ILE A 26 6.72 -3.90 -9.25
N LEU A 27 7.53 -2.87 -9.52
CA LEU A 27 8.97 -2.95 -9.71
C LEU A 27 9.73 -2.95 -8.39
N LEU A 28 9.27 -2.14 -7.42
CA LEU A 28 9.86 -2.05 -6.09
C LEU A 28 8.75 -1.90 -5.06
N TYR A 29 8.86 -2.65 -3.98
CA TYR A 29 7.99 -2.52 -2.82
C TYR A 29 8.86 -2.46 -1.55
N LYS A 30 8.54 -1.51 -0.66
CA LYS A 30 9.16 -1.41 0.67
C LYS A 30 8.12 -1.02 1.70
N ARG A 31 8.04 -1.77 2.79
CA ARG A 31 7.09 -1.58 3.88
C ARG A 31 7.80 -1.18 5.18
N TYR A 32 7.16 -0.29 5.94
CA TYR A 32 7.29 -0.08 7.38
C TYR A 32 6.00 -0.58 8.07
N VAL A 33 5.96 -0.65 9.40
CA VAL A 33 4.87 -1.36 10.14
C VAL A 33 3.46 -1.01 9.64
N ASP A 34 3.19 0.26 9.39
CA ASP A 34 1.94 0.84 8.90
C ASP A 34 2.08 1.50 7.52
N ASP A 35 3.22 2.11 7.21
CA ASP A 35 3.44 2.75 5.91
C ASP A 35 3.99 1.78 4.84
N ALA A 36 3.58 1.92 3.58
CA ALA A 36 4.21 1.21 2.48
C ALA A 36 4.48 2.07 1.24
N PHE A 37 5.50 1.70 0.50
CA PHE A 37 5.97 2.40 -0.68
C PHE A 37 6.10 1.45 -1.84
N ALA A 38 5.45 1.78 -2.96
CA ALA A 38 5.46 0.96 -4.16
C ALA A 38 5.80 1.78 -5.41
N ILE A 39 6.66 1.23 -6.27
CA ILE A 39 7.00 1.77 -7.59
C ILE A 39 6.45 0.79 -8.62
N GLY A 40 5.51 1.25 -9.45
CA GLY A 40 4.91 0.46 -10.52
C GLY A 40 5.49 0.79 -11.90
N VAL A 41 5.42 -0.15 -12.84
CA VAL A 41 5.93 0.03 -14.21
C VAL A 41 5.02 0.95 -15.04
N SER A 42 3.72 0.95 -14.77
CA SER A 42 2.67 1.74 -15.45
C SER A 42 1.86 2.61 -14.48
N LYS A 43 1.12 3.59 -15.02
CA LYS A 43 0.08 4.31 -14.28
C LYS A 43 -1.07 3.35 -13.96
N ASN A 44 -0.89 2.52 -12.95
CA ASN A 44 -1.88 1.53 -12.52
C ASN A 44 -2.95 2.18 -11.63
N GLU A 45 -3.79 3.00 -12.25
CA GLU A 45 -4.97 3.58 -11.60
C GLU A 45 -5.91 2.48 -11.06
N ARG A 46 -6.03 1.36 -11.78
CA ARG A 46 -6.78 0.18 -11.33
C ARG A 46 -6.21 -0.46 -10.06
N THR A 47 -4.89 -0.45 -9.86
CA THR A 47 -4.29 -1.00 -8.63
C THR A 47 -4.60 -0.09 -7.45
N LEU A 48 -4.57 1.23 -7.64
CA LEU A 48 -4.94 2.20 -6.62
C LEU A 48 -6.43 2.13 -6.26
N GLU A 49 -7.31 1.98 -7.25
CA GLU A 49 -8.75 1.79 -7.03
C GLU A 49 -9.03 0.49 -6.26
N ARG A 50 -8.37 -0.61 -6.60
CA ARG A 50 -8.49 -1.88 -5.87
C ARG A 50 -8.01 -1.75 -4.42
N LEU A 51 -6.88 -1.08 -4.23
CA LEU A 51 -6.32 -0.80 -2.91
C LEU A 51 -7.31 -0.02 -2.04
N ASN A 52 -7.87 1.08 -2.56
CA ASN A 52 -8.86 1.90 -1.86
C ASN A 52 -10.24 1.22 -1.70
N ALA A 53 -10.48 0.10 -2.36
CA ALA A 53 -11.71 -0.68 -2.21
C ALA A 53 -11.60 -1.79 -1.14
N VAL A 54 -10.40 -2.02 -0.57
CA VAL A 54 -10.21 -3.06 0.46
C VAL A 54 -10.83 -2.63 1.79
N ASP A 55 -10.68 -1.37 2.18
CA ASP A 55 -11.21 -0.83 3.43
C ASP A 55 -11.56 0.65 3.28
N ASP A 56 -12.79 1.03 3.65
CA ASP A 56 -13.28 2.42 3.54
C ASP A 56 -12.58 3.40 4.49
N ASN A 57 -11.84 2.91 5.48
CA ASN A 57 -11.12 3.72 6.46
C ASN A 57 -9.65 3.99 6.07
N ILE A 58 -9.16 3.37 4.99
CA ILE A 58 -7.76 3.45 4.59
C ILE A 58 -7.66 4.00 3.17
N PHE A 59 -6.84 5.04 3.02
CA PHE A 59 -6.73 5.79 1.77
C PHE A 59 -5.31 5.81 1.24
N PHE A 60 -5.12 5.08 0.15
CA PHE A 60 -3.89 5.03 -0.61
C PHE A 60 -3.77 6.22 -1.55
N THR A 61 -2.61 6.85 -1.56
CA THR A 61 -2.39 8.12 -2.28
C THR A 61 -1.26 8.00 -3.29
N ARG A 62 -1.55 8.27 -4.57
CA ARG A 62 -0.51 8.34 -5.61
C ARG A 62 0.18 9.71 -5.57
N ARG A 63 1.48 9.75 -5.26
CA ARG A 63 2.30 10.97 -5.39
C ARG A 63 3.18 10.91 -6.64
N ASN A 64 3.00 11.88 -7.51
CA ASN A 64 3.69 11.92 -8.81
C ASN A 64 5.07 12.61 -8.67
N LEU A 65 6.03 11.97 -8.00
CA LEU A 65 7.36 12.58 -7.78
C LEU A 65 8.31 12.44 -8.99
N MET A 66 8.09 11.42 -9.82
CA MET A 66 8.72 11.23 -11.14
C MET A 66 8.06 10.01 -11.79
N LYS A 67 6.97 10.22 -12.53
CA LYS A 67 6.23 9.27 -13.40
C LYS A 67 5.80 7.88 -12.86
N LYS A 68 6.26 7.37 -11.72
CA LYS A 68 6.07 5.96 -11.30
C LYS A 68 6.15 5.74 -9.78
N VAL A 69 5.36 6.43 -8.95
CA VAL A 69 5.42 6.23 -7.49
C VAL A 69 4.03 6.23 -6.86
N PHE A 70 3.76 5.21 -6.04
CA PHE A 70 2.57 5.08 -5.20
C PHE A 70 3.01 5.09 -3.73
N PHE A 71 2.34 5.91 -2.91
CA PHE A 71 2.51 5.93 -1.47
C PHE A 71 1.27 5.29 -0.83
N LEU A 72 1.50 4.32 0.06
CA LEU A 72 0.51 3.85 1.01
C LEU A 72 0.82 4.55 2.34
N PHE A 73 -0.12 5.39 2.78
CA PHE A 73 -0.16 5.97 4.12
C PHE A 73 -1.17 5.21 4.96
#